data_AF-A0A858RLN3-F1
#
_entry.id   AF-A0A858RLN3-F1
#
_cell.length_a   1.000
_cell.length_b   1.000
_cell.length_c   1.000
_cell.angle_alpha   90.00
_cell.angle_beta   90.00
_cell.angle_gamma   90.00
#
_symmetry.space_group_name_H-M   'P 1'
#
loop_
_entity.id
_entity.type
_entity.pdbx_description
1 polymer ?
#
loop_
_entity_poly.entity_id
_entity_poly.type
_entity_poly.pdbx_seq_one_letter_code
_entity_poly.pdbx_strand_id
1 'polypeptide(L)'
;METTEPTALAAVNPPIRGFARGDLAFLLLAVVPPTVPVLAFLIEWLIAWATLGHIPIGGVDNPKSISDLSSVLHLITTLSLLGFLPVSAFSLFACAVKWGVCRKTVIVEALTIAMVLGTFAVLGQFPHDAMGWWMD
;
A
#
# COMPACT_ATOMS: atom_id res chain seq x y z
N MET A 1 -59.93 27.55 -10.30
CA MET A 1 -59.68 26.18 -9.80
C MET A 1 -58.33 25.79 -10.38
N GLU A 2 -57.25 26.09 -9.65
CA GLU A 2 -55.88 25.82 -10.08
C GLU A 2 -55.59 24.33 -9.92
N THR A 3 -55.25 23.67 -11.03
CA THR A 3 -54.74 22.30 -11.04
C THR A 3 -53.21 22.37 -10.95
N THR A 4 -52.68 22.25 -9.73
CA THR A 4 -51.25 22.01 -9.51
C THR A 4 -50.95 20.54 -9.77
N GLU A 5 -50.38 20.24 -10.94
CA GLU A 5 -49.76 18.94 -11.20
C GLU A 5 -48.46 18.81 -10.39
N PRO A 6 -48.23 17.65 -9.74
CA PRO A 6 -47.02 17.42 -8.96
C PRO A 6 -45.81 17.36 -9.89
N THR A 7 -44.88 18.28 -9.68
CA THR A 7 -43.57 18.33 -10.33
C THR A 7 -42.91 16.98 -10.18
N ALA A 8 -42.69 16.29 -11.31
CA ALA A 8 -41.91 15.08 -11.35
C ALA A 8 -40.54 15.35 -10.71
N LEU A 9 -40.33 14.77 -9.52
CA LEU A 9 -39.02 14.63 -8.90
C LEU A 9 -38.18 13.80 -9.85
N ALA A 10 -37.52 14.47 -10.79
CA ALA A 10 -36.46 13.88 -11.59
C ALA A 10 -35.45 13.34 -10.58
N ALA A 11 -35.42 12.01 -10.46
CA ALA A 11 -34.38 11.31 -9.75
C ALA A 11 -33.06 11.69 -10.44
N VAL A 12 -32.38 12.69 -9.88
CA VAL A 12 -31.01 13.03 -10.24
C VAL A 12 -30.17 11.88 -9.73
N ASN A 13 -30.13 10.80 -10.50
CA ASN A 13 -29.06 9.82 -10.38
C ASN A 13 -27.79 10.62 -10.61
N PRO A 14 -26.93 10.82 -9.59
CA PRO A 14 -25.68 11.50 -9.84
C PRO A 14 -24.96 10.66 -10.90
N PRO A 15 -24.50 11.28 -12.01
CA PRO A 15 -23.75 10.53 -12.99
C PRO A 15 -22.60 9.89 -12.23
N ILE A 16 -22.49 8.56 -12.33
CA ILE A 16 -21.28 7.84 -11.96
C ILE A 16 -20.24 8.37 -12.94
N ARG A 17 -19.63 9.52 -12.62
CA ARG A 17 -18.54 10.11 -13.41
C ARG A 17 -17.47 9.04 -13.41
N GLY A 18 -17.29 8.41 -14.58
CA GLY A 18 -16.18 7.50 -14.82
C GLY A 18 -14.88 8.23 -14.50
N PHE A 19 -13.91 7.49 -13.98
CA PHE A 19 -12.58 8.00 -13.64
C PHE A 19 -12.04 8.82 -14.82
N ALA A 20 -11.86 10.13 -14.64
CA ALA A 20 -11.21 10.95 -15.64
C ALA A 20 -9.75 10.50 -15.78
N ARG A 21 -9.09 10.79 -16.91
CA ARG A 21 -7.66 10.42 -17.10
C ARG A 21 -6.74 10.94 -15.99
N GLY A 22 -7.08 12.08 -15.39
CA GLY A 22 -6.39 12.63 -14.23
C GLY A 22 -6.59 11.84 -12.94
N ASP A 23 -7.62 11.00 -12.84
CA ASP A 23 -7.91 10.21 -11.64
C ASP A 23 -7.08 8.93 -11.57
N LEU A 24 -6.65 8.39 -12.71
CA LEU A 24 -5.72 7.25 -12.76
C LEU A 24 -4.38 7.59 -12.12
N ALA A 25 -3.81 8.77 -12.40
CA ALA A 25 -2.54 9.19 -11.82
C ALA A 25 -2.62 9.29 -10.28
N PHE A 26 -3.76 9.74 -9.74
CA PHE A 26 -3.96 9.84 -8.30
C PHE A 26 -4.28 8.48 -7.66
N LEU A 27 -4.95 7.58 -8.38
CA LEU A 27 -5.11 6.18 -7.99
C LEU A 27 -3.75 5.48 -7.89
N LEU A 28 -2.89 5.67 -8.89
CA LEU A 28 -1.53 5.12 -8.89
C LEU A 28 -0.70 5.74 -7.75
N LEU A 29 -0.85 7.04 -7.50
CA LEU A 29 -0.15 7.72 -6.40
C LEU A 29 -0.65 7.24 -5.01
N ALA A 30 -1.90 6.82 -4.88
CA ALA A 30 -2.46 6.29 -3.64
C ALA A 30 -2.06 4.83 -3.39
N VAL A 31 -1.82 4.04 -4.46
CA VAL A 31 -1.59 2.59 -4.35
C VAL A 31 -0.12 2.23 -4.45
N VAL A 32 0.63 2.82 -5.38
CA VAL A 32 2.03 2.41 -5.66
C VAL A 32 2.95 2.70 -4.48
N PRO A 33 3.01 3.92 -3.92
CA PRO A 33 3.89 4.22 -2.79
C PRO A 33 3.76 3.25 -1.59
N PRO A 34 2.55 2.95 -1.08
CA PRO A 34 2.43 2.05 0.07
C PRO A 34 2.69 0.56 -0.28
N THR A 35 2.50 0.15 -1.55
CA THR A 35 2.67 -1.26 -1.96
C THR A 35 4.11 -1.65 -2.29
N VAL A 36 4.89 -0.71 -2.83
CA VAL A 36 6.31 -0.93 -3.15
C VAL A 36 7.15 -1.44 -1.97
N PRO A 37 7.13 -0.84 -0.77
CA PRO A 37 7.93 -1.33 0.35
C PRO A 37 7.52 -2.74 0.81
N VAL A 38 6.23 -3.06 0.76
CA VAL A 38 5.74 -4.41 1.10
C VAL A 38 6.25 -5.43 0.10
N LEU A 39 6.17 -5.12 -1.20
CA LEU A 39 6.68 -6.00 -2.25
C LEU A 39 8.20 -6.15 -2.18
N ALA A 40 8.94 -5.07 -1.94
CA ALA A 40 10.39 -5.11 -1.78
C ALA A 40 10.79 -6.02 -0.62
N PHE A 41 10.15 -5.84 0.54
CA PHE A 41 10.35 -6.68 1.72
C PHE A 41 10.04 -8.16 1.45
N LEU A 42 8.88 -8.45 0.83
CA LEU A 42 8.50 -9.83 0.53
C LEU A 42 9.47 -10.50 -0.45
N ILE A 43 9.91 -9.77 -1.48
CA ILE A 43 10.88 -10.27 -2.45
C ILE A 43 12.22 -10.55 -1.77
N GLU A 44 12.70 -9.63 -0.93
CA GLU A 44 13.93 -9.82 -0.16
C GLU A 44 13.86 -11.07 0.73
N TRP A 45 12.77 -11.21 1.49
CA TRP A 45 12.57 -12.36 2.37
C TRP A 45 12.46 -13.68 1.60
N LEU A 46 11.76 -13.70 0.46
CA LEU A 46 11.67 -14.89 -0.40
C LEU A 46 13.02 -15.27 -1.02
N ILE A 47 13.82 -14.28 -1.43
CA ILE A 47 15.16 -14.51 -1.97
C ILE A 47 16.09 -15.02 -0.87
N ALA A 48 16.02 -14.46 0.34
CA ALA A 48 16.76 -14.95 1.49
C ALA A 48 16.41 -16.42 1.78
N TRP A 49 15.12 -16.75 1.82
CA TRP A 49 14.66 -18.13 1.99
C TRP A 49 15.19 -19.06 0.88
N ALA A 50 15.07 -18.65 -0.38
CA ALA A 50 15.56 -19.44 -1.50
C ALA A 50 17.08 -19.66 -1.45
N THR A 51 17.84 -18.67 -0.95
CA THR A 51 19.30 -18.73 -0.86
C THR A 51 19.78 -19.58 0.31
N LEU A 52 19.13 -19.47 1.46
CA LEU A 52 19.46 -20.24 2.67
C LEU A 52 18.99 -21.70 2.60
N GLY A 53 17.97 -21.98 1.79
CA GLY A 53 17.32 -23.30 1.73
C GLY A 53 16.44 -23.60 2.95
N HIS A 54 16.35 -22.66 3.90
CA HIS A 54 15.45 -22.68 5.05
C HIS A 54 14.90 -21.27 5.29
N ILE A 55 13.84 -21.18 6.09
CA ILE A 55 13.21 -19.90 6.42
C ILE A 55 14.23 -19.03 7.18
N PRO A 56 14.38 -17.74 6.85
CA PRO A 56 15.29 -16.83 7.57
C PRO A 56 14.89 -16.67 9.03
N ILE A 57 15.86 -16.74 9.94
CA ILE A 57 15.66 -16.66 11.38
C ILE A 57 16.31 -15.38 11.93
N GLY A 58 15.52 -14.55 12.59
CA GLY A 58 16.02 -13.34 13.27
C GLY A 58 17.06 -13.65 14.34
N GLY A 59 18.06 -12.77 14.45
CA GLY A 59 19.20 -12.90 15.35
C GLY A 59 20.22 -13.97 14.96
N VAL A 60 19.96 -14.77 13.92
CA VAL A 60 20.85 -15.84 13.43
C VAL A 60 21.31 -15.53 12.01
N ASP A 61 20.36 -15.30 11.10
CA ASP A 61 20.63 -15.05 9.68
C ASP A 61 20.64 -13.54 9.41
N ASN A 62 21.81 -12.92 9.31
CA ASN A 62 21.85 -11.48 9.05
C ASN A 62 21.46 -11.18 7.59
N PRO A 63 20.41 -10.36 7.34
CA PRO A 63 19.90 -10.08 5.99
C PRO A 63 20.96 -9.50 5.05
N LYS A 64 21.97 -8.80 5.59
CA LYS A 64 23.04 -8.16 4.82
C LYS A 64 24.18 -9.10 4.45
N SER A 65 24.30 -10.26 5.11
CA SER A 65 25.43 -11.18 4.92
C SER A 65 25.09 -12.45 4.16
N ILE A 66 23.83 -12.66 3.77
CA ILE A 66 23.39 -13.86 3.03
C ILE A 66 24.05 -13.92 1.64
N SER A 67 24.07 -12.79 0.93
CA SER A 67 24.73 -12.62 -0.36
C SER A 67 24.87 -11.14 -0.71
N ASP A 68 25.73 -10.81 -1.68
CA ASP A 68 25.85 -9.44 -2.20
C ASP A 68 24.50 -8.92 -2.75
N LEU A 69 23.71 -9.81 -3.38
CA LEU A 69 22.36 -9.48 -3.84
C LEU A 69 21.42 -9.16 -2.67
N SER A 70 21.51 -9.92 -1.57
CA SER A 70 20.72 -9.69 -0.35
C SER A 70 21.03 -8.34 0.27
N SER A 71 22.31 -7.94 0.32
CA SER A 71 22.72 -6.61 0.81
C SER A 71 22.14 -5.47 -0.04
N VAL A 72 22.17 -5.61 -1.36
CA VAL A 72 21.55 -4.63 -2.29
C VAL A 72 20.04 -4.58 -2.11
N LEU A 73 19.38 -5.73 -1.99
CA LEU A 73 17.93 -5.81 -1.76
C LEU A 73 17.56 -5.18 -0.42
N HIS A 74 18.30 -5.46 0.63
CA HIS A 74 18.09 -4.86 1.94
C HIS A 74 18.21 -3.34 1.92
N LEU A 75 19.19 -2.81 1.18
CA LEU A 75 19.31 -1.36 0.93
C LEU A 75 18.09 -0.82 0.16
N ILE A 76 17.65 -1.51 -0.91
CA ILE A 76 16.48 -1.12 -1.70
C ILE A 76 15.22 -1.13 -0.84
N THR A 77 14.98 -2.17 -0.04
CA THR A 77 13.84 -2.28 0.87
C THR A 77 13.88 -1.17 1.93
N THR A 78 15.05 -0.90 2.50
CA THR A 78 15.24 0.19 3.48
C THR A 78 14.94 1.55 2.87
N LEU A 79 15.50 1.85 1.69
CA LEU A 79 15.22 3.10 0.96
C LEU A 79 13.75 3.20 0.54
N SER A 80 13.13 2.07 0.20
CA SER A 80 11.71 2.03 -0.14
C SER A 80 10.85 2.37 1.06
N LEU A 81 11.15 1.80 2.23
CA LEU A 81 10.44 2.13 3.46
C LEU A 81 10.63 3.61 3.83
N LEU A 82 11.86 4.12 3.82
CA LEU A 82 12.15 5.52 4.18
C LEU A 82 11.63 6.54 3.17
N GLY A 83 11.68 6.21 1.88
CA GLY A 83 11.27 7.09 0.79
C GLY A 83 9.77 7.09 0.54
N PHE A 84 9.12 5.92 0.60
CA PHE A 84 7.70 5.81 0.27
C PHE A 84 6.75 6.02 1.45
N LEU A 85 7.17 5.88 2.72
CA LEU A 85 6.34 6.28 3.87
C LEU A 85 5.90 7.76 3.83
N PRO A 86 6.82 8.73 3.68
CA PRO A 86 6.43 10.14 3.61
C PRO A 86 5.63 10.42 2.34
N VAL A 87 5.98 9.79 1.21
CA VAL A 87 5.21 9.93 -0.04
C VAL A 87 3.78 9.41 0.13
N SER A 88 3.57 8.33 0.87
CA SER A 88 2.24 7.79 1.17
C SER A 88 1.42 8.75 2.05
N ALA A 89 2.05 9.42 3.00
CA ALA A 89 1.39 10.46 3.81
C ALA A 89 1.04 11.71 2.98
N PHE A 90 1.90 12.11 2.06
CA PHE A 90 1.63 13.23 1.14
C PHE A 90 0.59 12.88 0.07
N SER A 91 0.55 11.65 -0.43
CA SER A 91 -0.46 11.19 -1.38
C SER A 91 -1.84 11.20 -0.74
N LEU A 92 -1.96 10.75 0.52
CA LEU A 92 -3.18 10.86 1.35
C LEU A 92 -3.71 12.30 1.39
N PHE A 93 -2.83 13.25 1.69
CA PHE A 93 -3.19 14.66 1.74
C PHE A 93 -3.61 15.18 0.35
N ALA A 94 -2.84 14.89 -0.70
CA ALA A 94 -3.11 15.34 -2.06
C ALA A 94 -4.41 14.74 -2.63
N CYS A 95 -4.70 13.48 -2.37
CA CYS A 95 -5.94 12.80 -2.76
C CYS A 95 -7.15 13.35 -2.00
N ALA A 96 -7.02 13.63 -0.70
CA ALA A 96 -8.06 14.29 0.09
C ALA A 96 -8.36 15.72 -0.41
N VAL A 97 -7.34 16.48 -0.82
CA VAL A 97 -7.51 17.83 -1.37
C VAL A 97 -8.15 17.81 -2.75
N LYS A 98 -7.72 16.90 -3.65
CA LYS A 98 -8.21 16.85 -5.03
C LYS A 98 -9.65 16.35 -5.15
N TRP A 99 -9.97 15.25 -4.48
CA TRP A 99 -11.29 14.62 -4.61
C TRP A 99 -12.25 15.06 -3.51
N GLY A 100 -11.82 15.92 -2.59
CA GLY A 100 -12.48 16.07 -1.29
C GLY A 100 -12.38 14.76 -0.49
N VAL A 101 -13.00 14.73 0.69
CA VAL A 101 -13.25 13.47 1.43
C VAL A 101 -14.36 12.68 0.72
N CYS A 102 -14.14 12.32 -0.55
CA CYS A 102 -15.03 11.45 -1.28
C CYS A 102 -14.86 10.03 -0.73
N ARG A 103 -15.99 9.36 -0.45
CA ARG A 103 -16.04 8.00 0.09
C ARG A 103 -15.15 7.01 -0.67
N LYS A 104 -15.01 7.17 -1.99
CA LYS A 104 -14.20 6.31 -2.86
C LYS A 104 -12.70 6.42 -2.56
N THR A 105 -12.19 7.62 -2.32
CA THR A 105 -10.78 7.87 -2.01
C THR A 105 -10.39 7.22 -0.69
N VAL A 106 -11.21 7.46 0.34
CA VAL A 106 -11.03 6.91 1.67
C VAL A 106 -11.09 5.38 1.63
N ILE A 107 -11.99 4.79 0.83
CA ILE A 107 -12.06 3.34 0.66
C ILE A 107 -10.80 2.78 0.00
N VAL A 108 -10.35 3.35 -1.12
CA VAL A 108 -9.16 2.84 -1.84
C VAL A 108 -7.94 2.91 -0.93
N GLU A 109 -7.70 4.05 -0.28
CA GLU A 109 -6.55 4.20 0.61
C GLU A 109 -6.67 3.38 1.89
N ALA A 110 -7.85 3.30 2.51
CA ALA A 110 -8.05 2.44 3.67
C ALA A 110 -7.83 0.97 3.32
N LEU A 111 -8.26 0.52 2.14
CA LEU A 111 -7.98 -0.83 1.65
C LEU A 111 -6.49 -1.04 1.42
N THR A 112 -5.79 -0.06 0.85
CA THR A 112 -4.35 -0.16 0.62
C THR A 112 -3.57 -0.17 1.94
N ILE A 113 -3.88 0.72 2.88
CA ILE A 113 -3.28 0.75 4.22
C ILE A 113 -3.60 -0.55 4.97
N ALA A 114 -4.85 -1.01 4.94
CA ALA A 114 -5.25 -2.27 5.57
C ALA A 114 -4.53 -3.47 4.94
N MET A 115 -4.29 -3.45 3.62
CA MET A 115 -3.49 -4.48 2.95
C MET A 115 -2.05 -4.45 3.44
N VAL A 116 -1.42 -3.27 3.49
CA VAL A 116 -0.03 -3.12 3.97
C VAL A 116 0.10 -3.55 5.43
N LEU A 117 -0.71 -2.98 6.33
CA LEU A 117 -0.70 -3.31 7.75
C LEU A 117 -1.08 -4.78 7.97
N GLY A 118 -2.03 -5.31 7.20
CA GLY A 118 -2.42 -6.71 7.23
C GLY A 118 -1.29 -7.64 6.80
N THR A 119 -0.54 -7.29 5.76
CA THR A 119 0.64 -8.06 5.34
C THR A 119 1.70 -8.07 6.43
N PHE A 120 2.04 -6.91 7.02
CA PHE A 120 2.99 -6.87 8.13
C PHE A 120 2.49 -7.62 9.38
N ALA A 121 1.21 -7.50 9.72
CA ALA A 121 0.62 -8.21 10.86
C ALA A 121 0.61 -9.72 10.65
N VAL A 122 0.28 -10.20 9.46
CA VAL A 122 0.33 -11.62 9.10
C VAL A 122 1.77 -12.13 9.14
N LEU A 123 2.72 -11.37 8.58
CA LEU A 123 4.14 -11.72 8.59
C LEU A 123 4.73 -11.78 10.01
N GLY A 124 4.32 -10.88 10.91
CA GLY A 124 4.73 -10.88 12.32
C GLY A 124 4.03 -11.94 13.18
N GLN A 125 2.98 -12.59 12.69
CA GLN A 125 2.30 -13.69 13.39
C GLN A 125 2.88 -15.07 13.05
N PHE A 126 3.73 -15.19 12.03
CA PHE A 126 4.42 -16.45 11.77
C PHE A 126 5.48 -16.70 12.85
N PRO A 127 5.70 -17.97 13.25
CA PRO A 127 6.72 -18.35 14.25
C PRO A 127 8.16 -18.00 13.80
N HIS A 128 8.33 -17.57 12.55
CA HIS A 128 9.55 -17.09 11.95
C HIS A 128 9.33 -15.61 11.59
N ASP A 129 9.40 -14.76 12.61
CA ASP A 129 9.11 -13.32 12.57
C ASP A 129 9.95 -12.65 11.47
N ALA A 130 9.41 -12.59 10.24
CA ALA A 130 10.11 -12.04 9.08
C ALA A 130 10.48 -10.56 9.33
N MET A 131 9.63 -9.86 10.09
CA MET A 131 9.89 -8.49 10.49
C MET A 131 11.00 -8.40 11.53
N GLY A 132 11.01 -9.31 12.51
CA GLY A 132 12.12 -9.49 13.44
C GLY A 132 13.45 -9.73 12.71
N TRP A 133 13.48 -10.70 11.78
CA TRP A 133 14.65 -10.99 10.96
C TRP A 133 15.16 -9.79 10.16
N TRP A 134 14.26 -9.00 9.58
CA TRP A 134 14.66 -7.85 8.79
C TRP A 134 15.19 -6.68 9.66
N MET A 135 14.74 -6.57 10.91
CA MET A 135 15.17 -5.51 11.82
C MET A 135 16.47 -5.81 12.58
N ASP A 136 16.93 -7.06 12.57
CA ASP A 136 18.20 -7.50 13.19
C ASP A 136 19.44 -7.19 12.31
#